data_AF-A0A7M2QYQ0-F1
#
_entry.id   AF-A0A7M2QYQ0-F1
#
_cell.length_a   1.000
_cell.length_b   1.000
_cell.length_c   1.000
_cell.angle_alpha   90.00
_cell.angle_beta   90.00
_cell.angle_gamma   90.00
#
_symmetry.space_group_name_H-M   'P 1'
#
loop_
_entity.id
_entity.type
_entity.pdbx_description
1 polymer ?
#
loop_
_entity_poly.entity_id
_entity_poly.type
_entity_poly.pdbx_seq_one_letter_code
_entity_poly.pdbx_strand_id
1 'polypeptide(L)'
;MRLSSKMTLRFISYFAVFYIILLLSVMSLIFYAVYENETASSYVNLMTMDKMDVEMDIEEKNGSYKLTQKLINSAEKSGGVIHLLDENGQLLASSEKQAKSYTMKELAEIEKHEEGHIWRIKNDQYLVFIQNNTAENLLDVISEQGIQHISNTIRQHLSKSDAIVEQYSANGQRQKILFGKETKELEPIKILMGSGNLTETKELVASEILKDGSLLVVRMKNPHYNPSEPIFMNGLKKALIVIAIFHVYLLILIVIFSAFIGNRFGRPVLHFLKRIEKLAGQDFGFVNDHKLRRKKNGRFKRKYRIFDEVDQSLTQLSTKLADNECKIQQSEKLREEWITGLSHDLKTPLSSIYGYSKMLSSKDYEWSQDDVRKFAVTMQEKAEYMDVLIEDLTYTYQLKNNAIVISKEEVYLNAFINTYVKNSASENVKMEQMNSEIHILADSILLKRILDNIVGNAEKHTSEGTSIYLQITELANKVQLQIRDEGQGIPKEELDNLFNRYYRGTNTTSEASGTGLGLAITKQLVEAMDGEITVQSNSSGTVVIVVFPKLIE
;
A
#
# COMPACT_ATOMS: atom_id res chain seq x y z
N MET A 1 19.38 -13.23 -2.19
CA MET A 1 18.31 -13.04 -1.16
C MET A 1 16.94 -13.29 -1.78
N ARG A 2 16.12 -14.19 -1.21
CA ARG A 2 14.73 -14.42 -1.67
C ARG A 2 13.93 -13.12 -1.58
N LEU A 3 13.08 -12.79 -2.55
CA LEU A 3 12.33 -11.53 -2.61
C LEU A 3 11.57 -11.19 -1.30
N SER A 4 11.12 -12.21 -0.54
CA SER A 4 10.51 -11.99 0.79
C SER A 4 11.48 -11.41 1.83
N SER A 5 12.78 -11.76 1.75
CA SER A 5 13.81 -11.23 2.63
C SER A 5 14.14 -9.76 2.33
N LYS A 6 13.99 -9.32 1.07
CA LYS A 6 14.10 -7.90 0.71
C LYS A 6 12.95 -7.09 1.29
N MET A 7 11.72 -7.63 1.25
CA MET A 7 10.55 -6.96 1.85
C MET A 7 10.67 -6.85 3.36
N THR A 8 11.08 -7.92 4.07
CA THR A 8 11.35 -7.83 5.51
C THR A 8 12.42 -6.80 5.84
N LEU A 9 13.50 -6.73 5.05
CA LEU A 9 14.58 -5.77 5.26
C LEU A 9 14.08 -4.32 5.08
N ARG A 10 13.21 -4.06 4.10
CA ARG A 10 12.58 -2.74 3.91
C ARG A 10 11.69 -2.35 5.09
N PHE A 11 10.85 -3.27 5.59
CA PHE A 11 10.05 -2.98 6.79
C PHE A 11 10.93 -2.68 8.00
N ILE A 12 11.98 -3.47 8.22
CA ILE A 12 12.97 -3.21 9.29
C ILE A 12 13.57 -1.81 9.12
N SER A 13 13.94 -1.41 7.90
CA SER A 13 14.51 -0.07 7.66
C SER A 13 13.54 1.07 7.98
N TYR A 14 12.24 0.93 7.68
CA TYR A 14 11.24 1.95 8.03
C TYR A 14 11.04 2.06 9.54
N PHE A 15 10.94 0.94 10.25
CA PHE A 15 10.83 0.96 11.70
C PHE A 15 12.12 1.44 12.37
N ALA A 16 13.29 1.18 11.78
CA ALA A 16 14.56 1.72 12.26
C ALA A 16 14.62 3.24 12.15
N VAL A 17 14.16 3.83 11.04
CA VAL A 17 14.07 5.29 10.90
C VAL A 17 13.13 5.89 11.95
N PHE A 18 11.94 5.30 12.13
CA PHE A 18 11.00 5.72 13.16
C PHE A 18 11.62 5.62 14.57
N TYR A 19 12.35 4.54 14.86
CA TYR A 19 13.04 4.34 16.13
C TYR A 19 14.15 5.38 16.36
N ILE A 20 14.91 5.76 15.31
CA ILE A 20 15.92 6.83 15.42
C ILE A 20 15.27 8.16 15.79
N ILE A 21 14.13 8.50 15.16
CA ILE A 21 13.39 9.73 15.48
C ILE A 21 12.89 9.70 16.93
N LEU A 22 12.36 8.57 17.39
CA LEU A 22 11.93 8.39 18.78
C LEU A 22 13.10 8.58 19.74
N LEU A 23 14.26 8.00 19.45
CA LEU A 23 15.46 8.09 20.27
C LEU A 23 15.97 9.54 20.36
N LEU A 24 15.98 10.27 19.25
CA LEU A 24 16.33 11.70 19.24
C LEU A 24 15.36 12.54 20.08
N SER A 25 14.06 12.24 20.01
CA SER A 25 13.03 12.92 20.82
C SER A 25 13.24 12.68 22.33
N VAL A 26 13.49 11.43 22.72
CA VAL A 26 13.77 11.08 24.13
C VAL A 26 15.06 11.76 24.60
N MET A 27 16.11 11.78 23.79
CA MET A 27 17.36 12.48 24.11
C MET A 27 17.16 13.98 24.29
N SER A 28 16.35 14.61 23.43
CA SER A 28 16.01 16.03 23.57
C SER A 28 15.25 16.33 24.86
N LEU A 29 14.36 15.43 25.28
CA LEU A 29 13.58 15.57 26.52
C LEU A 29 14.46 15.39 27.77
N ILE A 30 15.41 14.45 27.73
CA ILE A 30 16.42 14.29 28.79
C ILE A 30 17.27 15.55 28.90
N PHE A 31 17.76 16.08 27.76
CA PHE A 31 18.55 17.31 27.75
C PHE A 31 17.76 18.49 28.32
N TYR A 32 16.50 18.64 27.94
CA TYR A 32 15.61 19.66 28.49
C TYR A 32 15.43 19.51 30.01
N ALA A 33 15.22 18.28 30.52
CA ALA A 33 15.07 18.04 31.94
C ALA A 33 16.36 18.33 32.75
N VAL A 34 17.53 18.04 32.18
CA VAL A 34 18.82 18.38 32.78
C VAL A 34 19.00 19.90 32.80
N TYR A 35 18.73 20.58 31.69
CA TYR A 35 18.78 22.03 31.59
C TYR A 35 17.83 22.70 32.60
N GLU A 36 16.57 22.24 32.66
CA GLU A 36 15.58 22.75 33.61
C GLU A 36 16.02 22.52 35.06
N ASN A 37 16.58 21.35 35.39
CA ASN A 37 17.11 21.09 36.73
C ASN A 37 18.34 21.96 37.07
N GLU A 38 19.28 22.18 36.14
CA GLU A 38 20.38 23.12 36.37
C GLU A 38 19.83 24.53 36.66
N THR A 39 18.80 24.97 35.94
CA THR A 39 18.16 26.27 36.21
C THR A 39 17.31 26.30 37.49
N ALA A 40 16.70 25.19 37.89
CA ALA A 40 15.79 25.09 39.04
C ALA A 40 16.50 24.72 40.36
N SER A 41 17.67 24.08 40.29
CA SER A 41 18.56 23.85 41.43
C SER A 41 19.28 25.14 41.83
N SER A 42 18.48 26.18 42.09
CA SER A 42 18.89 27.42 42.72
C SER A 42 19.21 27.16 44.21
N TYR A 43 20.19 26.32 44.51
CA TYR A 43 21.00 26.55 45.71
C TYR A 43 21.85 27.75 45.37
N VAL A 44 21.29 28.92 45.69
CA VAL A 44 21.98 30.15 45.39
C VAL A 44 22.94 30.38 46.54
N ASN A 45 24.23 30.19 46.29
CA ASN A 45 25.23 30.79 47.15
C ASN A 45 24.98 32.29 47.09
N LEU A 46 24.38 32.84 48.16
CA LEU A 46 24.05 34.25 48.22
C LEU A 46 25.29 35.11 47.99
N MET A 47 26.47 34.66 48.40
CA MET A 47 27.73 35.38 48.18
C MET A 47 28.11 35.55 46.70
N THR A 48 27.49 34.80 45.78
CA THR A 48 27.79 34.84 44.33
C THR A 48 26.61 35.36 43.49
N MET A 49 25.53 35.83 44.11
CA MET A 49 24.39 36.38 43.36
C MET A 49 24.75 37.69 42.67
N ASP A 50 24.33 37.83 41.42
CA ASP A 50 24.36 39.12 40.76
C ASP A 50 23.24 40.03 41.30
N LYS A 51 23.49 41.33 41.26
CA LYS A 51 22.58 42.38 41.72
C LYS A 51 21.16 42.24 41.15
N MET A 52 21.03 41.87 39.87
CA MET A 52 19.73 41.79 39.19
C MET A 52 18.83 40.71 39.79
N ASP A 53 19.41 39.59 40.24
CA ASP A 53 18.65 38.48 40.82
C ASP A 53 18.09 38.84 42.19
N VAL A 54 18.87 39.55 43.01
CA VAL A 54 18.44 39.91 44.36
C VAL A 54 17.47 41.10 44.37
N GLU A 55 17.58 42.02 43.42
CA GLU A 55 16.62 43.13 43.25
C GLU A 55 15.19 42.65 42.97
N MET A 56 15.02 41.55 42.23
CA MET A 56 13.68 41.00 41.93
C MET A 56 12.96 40.45 43.16
N ASP A 57 13.70 40.18 44.24
CA ASP A 57 13.19 39.59 45.48
C ASP A 57 12.91 40.65 46.58
N ILE A 58 12.90 41.94 46.21
CA ILE A 58 12.51 43.06 47.08
C ILE A 58 11.19 43.66 46.58
N GLU A 59 10.12 43.57 47.38
CA GLU A 59 8.84 44.22 47.10
C GLU A 59 8.72 45.56 47.85
N GLU A 60 8.46 46.64 47.13
CA GLU A 60 8.10 47.94 47.71
C GLU A 60 6.58 48.17 47.62
N LYS A 61 5.91 48.41 48.76
CA LYS A 61 4.49 48.77 48.81
C LYS A 61 4.26 49.93 49.79
N ASN A 62 3.75 51.04 49.27
CA ASN A 62 3.39 52.25 50.02
C ASN A 62 4.51 52.76 50.97
N GLY A 63 5.77 52.78 50.50
CA GLY A 63 6.91 53.22 51.32
C GLY A 63 7.37 52.22 52.38
N SER A 64 6.81 51.00 52.39
CA SER A 64 7.31 49.88 53.18
C SER A 64 7.97 48.83 52.27
N TYR A 65 9.10 48.31 52.71
CA TYR A 65 9.85 47.27 51.99
C TYR A 65 9.58 45.90 52.59
N LYS A 66 9.46 44.88 51.74
CA LYS A 66 9.31 43.49 52.15
C LYS A 66 10.17 42.58 51.28
N LEU A 67 10.96 41.73 51.93
CA LEU A 67 11.74 40.69 51.25
C LEU A 67 10.84 39.49 50.92
N THR A 68 11.02 38.89 49.74
CA THR A 68 10.26 37.68 49.37
C THR A 68 10.65 36.50 50.26
N GLN A 69 9.72 35.57 50.46
CA GLN A 69 9.99 34.36 51.25
C GLN A 69 11.10 33.49 50.60
N LYS A 70 11.28 33.60 49.28
CA LYS A 70 12.34 32.90 48.54
C LYS A 70 13.71 33.37 49.02
N LEU A 71 13.95 34.68 49.06
CA LEU A 71 15.21 35.27 49.50
C LEU A 71 15.49 35.01 50.98
N ILE A 72 14.46 35.13 51.83
CA ILE A 72 14.56 34.80 53.27
C ILE A 72 14.95 33.33 53.47
N ASN A 73 14.28 32.40 52.78
CA ASN A 73 14.58 30.96 52.90
C ASN A 73 15.98 30.64 52.37
N SER A 74 16.46 31.33 51.34
CA SER A 74 17.83 31.17 50.81
C SER A 74 18.88 31.66 51.81
N ALA A 75 18.63 32.77 52.51
CA ALA A 75 19.51 33.28 53.55
C ALA A 75 19.59 32.32 54.73
N GLU A 76 18.45 31.83 55.23
CA GLU A 76 18.39 30.85 56.32
C GLU A 76 19.10 29.53 55.96
N LYS A 77 18.91 29.04 54.73
CA LYS A 77 19.59 27.83 54.26
C LYS A 77 21.09 28.02 54.09
N SER A 78 21.54 29.23 53.78
CA SER A 78 22.95 29.60 53.68
C SER A 78 23.58 29.93 55.04
N GLY A 79 22.85 29.71 56.14
CA GLY A 79 23.34 29.93 57.50
C GLY A 79 23.49 31.40 57.88
N GLY A 80 22.74 32.30 57.22
CA GLY A 80 22.87 33.74 57.43
C GLY A 80 21.54 34.47 57.46
N VAL A 81 21.63 35.79 57.57
CA VAL A 81 20.51 36.72 57.63
C VAL A 81 20.69 37.79 56.56
N ILE A 82 19.58 38.37 56.12
CA ILE A 82 19.60 39.39 55.08
C ILE A 82 18.84 40.63 55.55
N HIS A 83 19.46 41.79 55.33
CA HIS A 83 18.98 43.09 55.77
C HIS A 83 18.98 44.05 54.58
N LEU A 84 17.89 44.79 54.42
CA LEU A 84 17.80 45.93 53.51
C LEU A 84 17.98 47.20 54.33
N LEU A 85 18.95 48.03 53.94
CA LEU A 85 19.37 49.24 54.62
C LEU A 85 19.20 50.47 53.71
N ASP A 86 18.95 51.63 54.30
CA ASP A 86 19.02 52.91 53.60
C ASP A 86 20.45 53.46 53.49
N GLU A 87 20.60 54.64 52.88
CA GLU A 87 21.89 55.33 52.71
C GLU A 87 22.61 55.68 54.02
N ASN A 88 21.88 55.71 55.15
CA ASN A 88 22.38 56.03 56.48
C ASN A 88 22.60 54.77 57.35
N GLY A 89 22.37 53.57 56.81
CA GLY A 89 22.49 52.30 57.53
C GLY A 89 21.30 51.95 58.43
N GLN A 90 20.15 52.62 58.26
CA GLN A 90 18.91 52.27 58.96
C GLN A 90 18.18 51.11 58.27
N LEU A 91 17.58 50.24 59.08
CA LEU A 91 16.92 49.03 58.62
C LEU A 91 15.55 49.31 57.99
N LEU A 92 15.41 48.98 56.71
CA LEU A 92 14.18 49.07 55.92
C LEU A 92 13.39 47.75 55.92
N ALA A 93 14.08 46.62 55.82
CA ALA A 93 13.50 45.27 55.90
C ALA A 93 14.54 44.25 56.37
N SER A 94 14.10 43.15 56.98
CA SER A 94 15.00 42.15 57.58
C SER A 94 14.40 40.75 57.55
N SER A 95 15.25 39.74 57.43
CA SER A 95 14.88 38.35 57.71
C SER A 95 14.75 38.06 59.22
N GLU A 96 15.37 38.89 60.08
CA GLU A 96 15.26 38.79 61.54
C GLU A 96 14.15 39.68 62.12
N LYS A 97 13.55 39.25 63.24
CA LYS A 97 12.49 39.99 63.94
C LYS A 97 12.99 41.16 64.80
N GLN A 98 14.27 41.23 65.11
CA GLN A 98 14.85 42.32 65.92
C GLN A 98 15.45 43.40 65.03
N ALA A 99 15.12 44.66 65.31
CA ALA A 99 15.68 45.80 64.60
C ALA A 99 17.10 46.08 65.10
N LYS A 100 18.08 46.01 64.19
CA LYS A 100 19.46 46.46 64.40
C LYS A 100 19.76 47.57 63.39
N SER A 101 20.47 48.60 63.83
CA SER A 101 21.04 49.62 62.97
C SER A 101 22.54 49.35 62.86
N TYR A 102 23.11 49.51 61.68
CA TYR A 102 24.53 49.28 61.45
C TYR A 102 25.23 50.59 61.18
N THR A 103 26.43 50.76 61.72
CA THR A 103 27.32 51.87 61.36
C THR A 103 28.10 51.53 60.10
N MET A 104 28.53 52.54 59.33
CA MET A 104 29.35 52.32 58.12
C MET A 104 30.67 51.59 58.42
N LYS A 105 31.18 51.72 59.64
CA LYS A 105 32.37 50.98 60.08
C LYS A 105 32.08 49.48 60.21
N GLU A 106 30.94 49.12 60.81
CA GLU A 106 30.52 47.72 60.96
C GLU A 106 30.23 47.07 59.61
N LEU A 107 29.57 47.79 58.68
CA LEU A 107 29.31 47.29 57.32
C LEU A 107 30.61 47.06 56.54
N ALA A 108 31.58 47.96 56.67
CA ALA A 108 32.89 47.81 56.03
C ALA A 108 33.72 46.67 56.64
N GLU A 109 33.56 46.37 57.94
CA GLU A 109 34.18 45.21 58.58
C GLU A 109 33.56 43.90 58.09
N ILE A 110 32.23 43.82 57.98
CA ILE A 110 31.51 42.64 57.46
C ILE A 110 31.97 42.28 56.04
N GLU A 111 32.09 43.26 55.14
CA GLU A 111 32.55 43.02 53.76
C GLU A 111 34.03 42.61 53.72
N LYS A 112 34.85 43.16 54.61
CA LYS A 112 36.31 42.91 54.65
C LYS A 112 36.68 41.56 55.26
N HIS A 113 35.87 41.04 56.17
CA HIS A 113 36.09 39.74 56.82
C HIS A 113 35.46 38.56 56.04
N GLU A 114 34.91 38.81 54.84
CA GLU A 114 34.17 37.81 54.04
C GLU A 114 32.97 37.19 54.79
N GLU A 115 32.52 37.84 55.87
CA GLU A 115 31.39 37.42 56.70
C GLU A 115 30.03 37.77 56.07
N GLY A 116 30.05 38.40 54.90
CA GLY A 116 28.84 38.81 54.20
C GLY A 116 29.11 39.41 52.82
N HIS A 117 28.02 39.67 52.09
CA HIS A 117 28.06 40.32 50.78
C HIS A 117 27.07 41.49 50.75
N ILE A 118 27.50 42.60 50.15
CA ILE A 118 26.71 43.84 50.06
C ILE A 118 26.37 44.14 48.60
N TRP A 119 25.08 44.23 48.29
CA TRP A 119 24.60 44.72 47.02
C TRP A 119 24.09 46.15 47.16
N ARG A 120 24.56 47.04 46.28
CA ARG A 120 23.96 48.36 46.12
C ARG A 120 22.73 48.28 45.22
N ILE A 121 21.56 48.51 45.80
CA ILE A 121 20.23 48.45 45.15
C ILE A 121 19.85 49.86 44.63
N LYS A 122 18.67 49.98 44.01
CA LYS A 122 18.09 51.26 43.58
C LYS A 122 17.78 52.18 44.78
N ASN A 123 17.72 53.50 44.53
CA ASN A 123 17.44 54.54 45.52
C ASN A 123 18.45 54.63 46.69
N ASP A 124 19.74 54.39 46.40
CA ASP A 124 20.83 54.42 47.39
C ASP A 124 20.63 53.51 48.61
N GLN A 125 19.91 52.40 48.40
CA GLN A 125 19.72 51.34 49.38
C GLN A 125 20.76 50.24 49.23
N TYR A 126 21.01 49.53 50.33
CA TYR A 126 22.00 48.47 50.39
C TYR A 126 21.36 47.21 50.94
N LEU A 127 21.44 46.12 50.19
CA LEU A 127 21.07 44.81 50.68
C LEU A 127 22.33 44.11 51.19
N VAL A 128 22.29 43.65 52.43
CA VAL A 128 23.43 43.06 53.12
C VAL A 128 23.04 41.66 53.54
N PHE A 129 23.74 40.67 53.00
CA PHE A 129 23.71 39.31 53.51
C PHE A 129 24.85 39.14 54.51
N ILE A 130 24.55 38.69 55.72
CA ILE A 130 25.51 38.40 56.76
C ILE A 130 25.44 36.90 57.06
N GLN A 131 26.53 36.20 56.78
CA GLN A 131 26.67 34.78 57.04
C GLN A 131 27.03 34.57 58.51
N ASN A 132 26.20 33.81 59.25
CA ASN A 132 26.44 33.55 60.66
C ASN A 132 27.25 32.25 60.82
N ASN A 133 28.57 32.35 60.67
CA ASN A 133 29.45 31.23 60.93
C ASN A 133 29.65 31.04 62.44
N THR A 134 28.89 30.10 63.00
CA THR A 134 28.95 29.82 64.44
C THR A 134 30.32 29.34 64.92
N ALA A 135 31.17 28.80 64.04
CA ALA A 135 32.53 28.39 64.40
C ALA A 135 33.48 29.59 64.54
N GLU A 136 33.36 30.61 63.67
CA GLU A 136 34.11 31.87 63.75
C GLU A 136 33.69 32.68 64.98
N ASN A 137 32.39 32.85 65.20
CA ASN A 137 31.87 33.52 66.41
C ASN A 137 32.38 32.89 67.72
N LEU A 138 32.53 31.57 67.75
CA LEU A 138 33.08 30.86 68.92
C LEU A 138 34.60 31.04 69.02
N LEU A 139 35.30 31.13 67.90
CA LEU A 139 36.74 31.36 67.84
C LEU A 139 37.09 32.74 68.39
N ASP A 140 36.40 33.79 67.94
CA ASP A 140 36.63 35.18 68.38
C ASP A 140 36.43 35.33 69.89
N VAL A 141 35.36 34.74 70.43
CA VAL A 141 35.08 34.75 71.87
C VAL A 141 36.17 34.03 72.67
N ILE A 142 36.80 32.98 72.11
CA ILE A 142 37.89 32.25 72.75
C ILE A 142 39.21 33.04 72.64
N SER A 143 39.47 33.70 71.52
CA SER A 143 40.71 34.45 71.31
C SER A 143 40.76 35.71 72.17
N GLU A 144 39.63 36.39 72.38
CA GLU A 144 39.52 37.56 73.27
C GLU A 144 39.73 37.21 74.77
N GLN A 145 39.21 36.06 75.24
CA GLN A 145 39.32 35.66 76.66
C GLN A 145 40.62 34.94 77.00
N GLY A 146 41.39 34.51 75.99
CA GLY A 146 42.67 33.83 76.16
C GLY A 146 42.52 32.32 76.42
N ILE A 147 43.30 31.54 75.67
CA ILE A 147 43.23 30.07 75.61
C ILE A 147 43.45 29.37 76.95
N GLN A 148 44.18 29.99 77.88
CA GLN A 148 44.55 29.35 79.15
C GLN A 148 43.37 29.23 80.14
N HIS A 149 42.30 30.02 79.98
CA HIS A 149 41.11 29.99 80.84
C HIS A 149 39.81 30.07 80.03
N ILE A 150 39.43 28.98 79.36
CA ILE A 150 38.07 28.84 78.83
C ILE A 150 37.08 28.86 79.99
N SER A 151 36.36 29.97 80.15
CA SER A 151 35.37 30.19 81.20
C SER A 151 34.25 29.14 81.18
N ASN A 152 33.60 28.91 82.33
CA ASN A 152 32.52 27.92 82.44
C ASN A 152 31.34 28.22 81.50
N THR A 153 31.10 29.50 81.19
CA THR A 153 30.09 29.96 80.22
C THR A 153 30.44 29.54 78.80
N ILE A 154 31.69 29.73 78.34
CA ILE A 154 32.13 29.29 77.01
C ILE A 154 32.10 27.76 76.91
N ARG A 155 32.50 27.03 77.96
CA ARG A 155 32.40 25.55 77.97
C ARG A 155 30.97 25.06 77.78
N GLN A 156 29.98 25.75 78.36
CA GLN A 156 28.56 25.44 78.14
C GLN A 156 28.14 25.70 76.69
N HIS A 157 28.57 26.82 76.09
CA HIS A 157 28.29 27.12 74.69
C HIS A 157 28.93 26.12 73.72
N LEU A 158 30.22 25.79 73.92
CA LEU A 158 30.92 24.79 73.11
C LEU A 158 30.28 23.40 73.23
N SER A 159 29.84 23.01 74.44
CA SER A 159 29.14 21.74 74.65
C SER A 159 27.75 21.71 74.00
N LYS A 160 27.02 22.83 74.00
CA LYS A 160 25.68 22.92 73.38
C LYS A 160 25.76 22.84 71.85
N SER A 161 26.82 23.37 71.27
CA SER A 161 27.07 23.37 69.83
C SER A 161 27.83 22.13 69.33
N ASP A 162 28.16 21.17 70.21
CA ASP A 162 29.02 20.00 69.90
C ASP A 162 30.34 20.41 69.21
N ALA A 163 30.92 21.53 69.65
CA ALA A 163 32.12 22.11 69.09
C ALA A 163 33.39 21.50 69.70
N ILE A 164 34.43 21.40 68.89
CA ILE A 164 35.75 20.87 69.25
C ILE A 164 36.77 21.98 69.02
N VAL A 165 37.60 22.22 70.03
CA VAL A 165 38.66 23.23 69.99
C VAL A 165 39.99 22.51 70.00
N GLU A 166 40.78 22.72 68.96
CA GLU A 166 42.07 22.07 68.73
C GLU A 166 43.16 23.12 68.54
N GLN A 167 44.39 22.78 68.91
CA GLN A 167 45.58 23.59 68.66
C GLN A 167 46.51 22.85 67.71
N TYR A 168 46.94 23.52 66.65
CA TYR A 168 47.84 23.00 65.63
C TYR A 168 49.15 23.79 65.64
N SER A 169 50.26 23.11 65.35
CA SER A 169 51.56 23.74 65.15
C SER A 169 51.59 24.56 63.85
N ALA A 170 52.58 25.45 63.71
CA ALA A 170 52.82 26.20 62.46
C ALA A 170 53.02 25.28 61.23
N ASN A 171 53.42 24.02 61.44
CA ASN A 171 53.61 23.02 60.39
C ASN A 171 52.33 22.21 60.09
N GLY A 172 51.19 22.56 60.70
CA GLY A 172 49.90 21.92 60.47
C GLY A 172 49.67 20.59 61.20
N GLN A 173 50.54 20.20 62.13
CA GLN A 173 50.33 19.00 62.98
C GLN A 173 49.57 19.37 64.26
N ARG A 174 48.56 18.58 64.63
CA ARG A 174 47.76 18.79 65.84
C ARG A 174 48.60 18.58 67.09
N GLN A 175 48.71 19.61 67.91
CA GLN A 175 49.42 19.55 69.19
C GLN A 175 48.52 19.02 70.31
N LYS A 176 47.29 19.54 70.43
CA LYS A 176 46.39 19.20 71.53
C LYS A 176 44.92 19.49 71.19
N ILE A 177 44.01 18.72 71.78
CA ILE A 177 42.58 19.05 71.85
C ILE A 177 42.35 19.80 73.16
N LEU A 178 41.91 21.06 73.07
CA LEU A 178 41.67 21.94 74.21
C LEU A 178 40.27 21.71 74.80
N PHE A 179 39.29 21.37 73.96
CA PHE A 179 37.92 21.07 74.36
C PHE A 179 37.24 20.14 73.33
N GLY A 180 36.36 19.25 73.78
CA GLY A 180 35.62 18.33 72.92
C GLY A 180 36.13 16.89 72.93
N LYS A 181 35.53 16.02 72.11
CA LYS A 181 35.86 14.60 72.04
C LYS A 181 37.07 14.34 71.14
N GLU A 182 37.76 13.24 71.40
CA GLU A 182 38.85 12.78 70.54
C GLU A 182 38.32 12.44 69.14
N THR A 183 38.99 12.96 68.13
CA THR A 183 38.52 13.00 66.75
C THR A 183 39.69 12.89 65.78
N LYS A 184 39.41 12.58 64.51
CA LYS A 184 40.44 12.47 63.47
C LYS A 184 41.06 13.84 63.20
N GLU A 185 42.39 13.87 63.10
CA GLU A 185 43.17 15.07 62.77
C GLU A 185 42.73 15.66 61.42
N LEU A 186 42.59 16.98 61.37
CA LEU A 186 42.26 17.69 60.14
C LEU A 186 43.48 17.79 59.23
N GLU A 187 43.26 17.71 57.93
CA GLU A 187 44.31 17.99 56.95
C GLU A 187 44.65 19.49 56.99
N PRO A 188 45.94 19.89 56.99
CA PRO A 188 46.34 21.29 57.13
C PRO A 188 45.66 22.23 56.12
N ILE A 189 45.44 21.76 54.89
CA ILE A 189 44.77 22.55 53.84
C ILE A 189 43.30 22.82 54.20
N LYS A 190 42.60 21.90 54.89
CA LYS A 190 41.21 22.12 55.32
C LYS A 190 41.09 23.13 56.46
N ILE A 191 42.12 23.26 57.28
CA ILE A 191 42.20 24.29 58.32
C ILE A 191 42.33 25.66 57.65
N LEU A 192 43.22 25.76 56.65
CA LEU A 192 43.46 27.01 55.92
C LEU A 192 42.28 27.45 55.04
N MET A 193 41.54 26.50 54.44
CA MET A 193 40.36 26.81 53.62
C MET A 193 39.12 27.18 54.44
N GLY A 194 39.12 26.93 55.76
CA GLY A 194 37.98 27.20 56.64
C GLY A 194 36.70 26.46 56.21
N SER A 195 35.54 27.01 56.59
CA SER A 195 34.21 26.45 56.29
C SER A 195 33.77 26.62 54.83
N GLY A 196 34.44 27.48 54.04
CA GLY A 196 34.12 27.76 52.64
C GLY A 196 32.61 27.98 52.40
N ASN A 197 32.03 27.28 51.42
CA ASN A 197 30.59 27.28 51.21
C ASN A 197 29.86 26.40 52.26
N LEU A 198 29.14 27.04 53.18
CA LEU A 198 28.39 26.40 54.27
C LEU A 198 27.36 25.35 53.80
N THR A 199 26.87 25.37 52.56
CA THR A 199 25.89 24.34 52.14
C THR A 199 26.53 23.03 51.69
N GLU A 200 27.84 23.04 51.40
CA GLU A 200 28.59 21.93 50.80
C GLU A 200 29.59 21.28 51.77
N THR A 201 29.94 21.96 52.86
CA THR A 201 30.86 21.45 53.87
C THR A 201 30.13 20.73 55.00
N LYS A 202 30.58 19.51 55.34
CA LYS A 202 29.95 18.70 56.41
C LYS A 202 30.22 19.23 57.82
N GLU A 203 31.34 19.91 57.99
CA GLU A 203 31.82 20.46 59.25
C GLU A 203 32.18 21.93 59.03
N LEU A 204 31.83 22.78 59.99
CA LEU A 204 32.31 24.15 60.07
C LEU A 204 33.70 24.14 60.69
N VAL A 205 34.64 24.88 60.11
CA VAL A 205 36.02 25.01 60.57
C VAL A 205 36.41 26.48 60.52
N ALA A 206 36.80 27.02 61.67
CA ALA A 206 37.34 28.36 61.81
C ALA A 206 38.75 28.27 62.41
N SER A 207 39.67 29.12 61.98
CA SER A 207 41.03 29.12 62.54
C SER A 207 41.66 30.51 62.65
N GLU A 208 42.45 30.71 63.71
CA GLU A 208 43.17 31.96 63.96
C GLU A 208 44.63 31.66 64.32
N ILE A 209 45.55 32.53 63.86
CA ILE A 209 46.97 32.44 64.15
C ILE A 209 47.25 33.13 65.50
N LEU A 210 47.81 32.38 66.44
CA LEU A 210 48.17 32.86 67.75
C LEU A 210 49.54 33.56 67.74
N LYS A 211 49.81 34.35 68.79
CA LYS A 211 51.06 35.12 68.94
C LYS A 211 52.34 34.27 68.93
N ASP A 212 52.23 32.98 69.25
CA ASP A 212 53.32 32.00 69.23
C ASP A 212 53.48 31.28 67.87
N GLY A 213 52.67 31.66 66.87
CA GLY A 213 52.64 31.05 65.54
C GLY A 213 51.87 29.73 65.45
N SER A 214 51.27 29.26 66.54
CA SER A 214 50.35 28.11 66.50
C SER A 214 48.96 28.52 66.02
N LEU A 215 48.19 27.58 65.49
CA LEU A 215 46.84 27.79 64.97
C LEU A 215 45.81 27.28 65.99
N LEU A 216 44.89 28.15 66.41
CA LEU A 216 43.70 27.75 67.15
C LEU A 216 42.61 27.39 66.14
N VAL A 217 42.00 26.21 66.27
CA VAL A 217 40.98 25.73 65.35
C VAL A 217 39.73 25.37 66.12
N VAL A 218 38.60 25.95 65.74
CA VAL A 218 37.27 25.56 66.22
C VAL A 218 36.56 24.83 65.09
N ARG A 219 36.11 23.60 65.37
CA ARG A 219 35.29 22.84 64.43
C ARG A 219 34.00 22.34 65.04
N MET A 220 32.94 22.25 64.24
CA MET A 220 31.65 21.71 64.69
C MET A 220 30.86 21.12 63.53
N LYS A 221 29.86 20.29 63.85
CA LYS A 221 28.95 19.76 62.84
C LYS A 221 28.17 20.90 62.19
N ASN A 222 28.12 20.92 60.87
CA ASN A 222 27.38 21.94 60.14
C ASN A 222 25.87 21.62 60.10
N PRO A 223 24.99 22.43 60.72
CA PRO A 223 23.54 22.22 60.66
C PRO A 223 22.92 22.57 59.30
N HIS A 224 23.64 23.31 58.44
CA HIS A 224 23.19 23.78 57.13
C HIS A 224 23.70 22.91 55.97
N TYR A 225 24.39 21.80 56.24
CA TYR A 225 24.90 20.89 55.22
C TYR A 225 23.77 20.22 54.42
N ASN A 226 23.68 20.52 53.12
CA ASN A 226 22.64 19.99 52.24
C ASN A 226 23.12 19.90 50.77
N PRO A 227 23.90 18.86 50.42
CA PRO A 227 24.50 18.74 49.09
C PRO A 227 23.44 18.37 48.04
N SER A 228 23.31 19.20 47.00
CA SER A 228 22.36 19.05 45.90
C SER A 228 22.78 18.01 44.85
N GLU A 229 24.07 17.94 44.51
CA GLU A 229 24.60 17.10 43.42
C GLU A 229 24.36 15.58 43.55
N PRO A 230 24.57 14.92 44.71
CA PRO A 230 24.55 13.45 44.75
C PRO A 230 23.15 12.86 44.63
N ILE A 231 22.09 13.60 44.99
CA ILE A 231 20.71 13.11 44.93
C ILE A 231 20.22 13.10 43.48
N PHE A 232 20.41 14.21 42.77
CA PHE A 232 20.00 14.36 41.37
C PHE A 232 20.76 13.39 40.46
N MET A 233 22.10 13.34 40.57
CA MET A 233 22.92 12.48 39.71
C MET A 233 22.60 11.00 39.87
N ASN A 234 22.27 10.55 41.08
CA ASN A 234 21.83 9.17 41.32
C ASN A 234 20.43 8.89 40.73
N GLY A 235 19.52 9.85 40.82
CA GLY A 235 18.21 9.77 40.16
C GLY A 235 18.33 9.69 38.63
N LEU A 236 19.14 10.57 38.04
CA LEU A 236 19.42 10.63 36.60
C LEU A 236 20.02 9.31 36.10
N LYS A 237 21.03 8.77 36.80
CA LYS A 237 21.65 7.48 36.45
C LYS A 237 20.62 6.34 36.42
N LYS A 238 19.76 6.25 37.44
CA LYS A 238 18.70 5.22 37.48
C LYS A 238 17.71 5.40 36.33
N ALA A 239 17.29 6.63 36.04
CA ALA A 239 16.38 6.93 34.93
C ALA A 239 16.99 6.52 33.58
N LEU A 240 18.25 6.87 33.32
CA LEU A 240 18.96 6.50 32.09
C LEU A 240 19.03 4.97 31.89
N ILE A 241 19.30 4.22 32.95
CA ILE A 241 19.32 2.74 32.89
C ILE A 241 17.94 2.20 32.51
N VAL A 242 16.87 2.70 33.14
CA VAL A 242 15.50 2.28 32.83
C VAL A 242 15.14 2.58 31.38
N ILE A 243 15.48 3.78 30.90
CA ILE A 243 15.26 4.21 29.50
C ILE A 243 16.03 3.30 28.54
N ALA A 244 17.29 2.97 28.84
CA ALA A 244 18.09 2.07 28.01
C ALA A 244 17.48 0.67 27.91
N ILE A 245 17.05 0.09 29.04
CA ILE A 245 16.38 -1.22 29.08
C ILE A 245 15.09 -1.20 28.25
N PHE A 246 14.28 -0.14 28.39
CA PHE A 246 13.07 0.05 27.60
C PHE A 246 13.37 0.08 26.09
N HIS A 247 14.41 0.80 25.68
CA HIS A 247 14.81 0.91 24.27
C HIS A 247 15.32 -0.41 23.68
N VAL A 248 16.02 -1.24 24.47
CA VAL A 248 16.44 -2.58 24.05
C VAL A 248 15.22 -3.50 23.85
N TYR A 249 14.27 -3.47 24.80
CA TYR A 249 13.02 -4.22 24.68
C TYR A 249 12.21 -3.80 23.44
N LEU A 250 12.10 -2.49 23.21
CA LEU A 250 11.41 -1.93 22.05
C LEU A 250 12.05 -2.39 20.73
N LEU A 251 13.38 -2.41 20.64
CA LEU A 251 14.09 -2.88 19.44
C LEU A 251 13.82 -4.36 19.15
N ILE A 252 13.84 -5.21 20.18
CA ILE A 252 13.51 -6.64 20.05
C ILE A 252 12.07 -6.80 19.52
N LEU A 253 11.12 -6.05 20.08
CA LEU A 253 9.72 -6.07 19.66
C LEU A 253 9.55 -5.62 18.20
N ILE A 254 10.26 -4.58 17.77
CA ILE A 254 10.29 -4.11 16.37
C ILE A 254 10.78 -5.21 15.42
N VAL A 255 11.86 -5.91 15.77
CA VAL A 255 12.42 -6.99 14.93
C VAL A 255 11.42 -8.15 14.82
N ILE A 256 10.84 -8.58 15.94
CA ILE A 256 9.82 -9.65 15.97
C ILE A 256 8.59 -9.25 15.14
N PHE A 257 8.10 -8.02 15.33
CA PHE A 257 6.94 -7.51 14.60
C PHE A 257 7.20 -7.37 13.10
N SER A 258 8.39 -6.91 12.70
CA SER A 258 8.83 -6.84 11.30
C SER A 258 8.90 -8.22 10.65
N ALA A 259 9.46 -9.21 11.35
CA ALA A 259 9.51 -10.58 10.89
C ALA A 259 8.11 -11.19 10.76
N PHE A 260 7.21 -10.88 11.71
CA PHE A 260 5.80 -11.27 11.66
C PHE A 260 5.11 -10.71 10.43
N ILE A 261 5.19 -9.40 10.18
CA ILE A 261 4.59 -8.74 9.01
C ILE A 261 5.11 -9.33 7.70
N GLY A 262 6.43 -9.47 7.55
CA GLY A 262 7.00 -9.98 6.31
C GLY A 262 6.60 -11.43 6.01
N ASN A 263 6.46 -12.26 7.04
CA ASN A 263 5.96 -13.63 6.87
C ASN A 263 4.44 -13.69 6.66
N ARG A 264 3.68 -12.79 7.29
CA ARG A 264 2.21 -12.74 7.23
C ARG A 264 1.70 -12.15 5.91
N PHE A 265 2.31 -11.08 5.42
CA PHE A 265 1.85 -10.32 4.25
C PHE A 265 2.81 -10.41 3.06
N GLY A 266 4.12 -10.25 3.30
CA GLY A 266 5.11 -10.19 2.22
C GLY A 266 5.14 -11.45 1.35
N ARG A 267 5.19 -12.64 1.96
CA ARG A 267 5.21 -13.91 1.22
C ARG A 267 3.94 -14.14 0.38
N PRO A 268 2.70 -13.99 0.92
CA PRO A 268 1.49 -14.05 0.11
C PRO A 268 1.43 -13.04 -1.04
N VAL A 269 1.77 -11.76 -0.81
CA VAL A 269 1.73 -10.74 -1.87
C VAL A 269 2.65 -11.12 -3.04
N LEU A 270 3.87 -11.57 -2.74
CA LEU A 270 4.81 -12.01 -3.77
C LEU A 270 4.32 -13.23 -4.55
N HIS A 271 3.57 -14.11 -3.90
CA HIS A 271 2.95 -15.24 -4.57
C HIS A 271 1.91 -14.77 -5.60
N PHE A 272 1.03 -13.84 -5.22
CA PHE A 272 0.03 -13.30 -6.14
C PHE A 272 0.64 -12.47 -7.27
N LEU A 273 1.68 -11.68 -6.99
CA LEU A 273 2.43 -10.95 -8.03
C LEU A 273 3.01 -11.89 -9.09
N LYS A 274 3.61 -13.03 -8.68
CA LYS A 274 4.10 -14.03 -9.64
C LYS A 274 2.98 -14.66 -10.48
N ARG A 275 1.78 -14.78 -9.92
CA ARG A 275 0.62 -15.31 -10.64
C ARG A 275 0.12 -14.30 -11.67
N ILE A 276 0.09 -13.02 -11.31
CA ILE A 276 -0.22 -11.92 -12.24
C ILE A 276 0.83 -11.85 -13.36
N GLU A 277 2.12 -11.98 -13.03
CA GLU A 277 3.22 -12.00 -14.01
C GLU A 277 3.06 -13.16 -15.01
N LYS A 278 2.67 -14.36 -14.54
CA LYS A 278 2.33 -15.50 -15.42
C LYS A 278 1.14 -15.18 -16.34
N LEU A 279 0.05 -14.62 -15.80
CA LEU A 279 -1.11 -14.23 -16.60
C LEU A 279 -0.74 -13.18 -17.66
N ALA A 280 0.12 -12.22 -17.32
CA ALA A 280 0.63 -11.22 -18.25
C ALA A 280 1.49 -11.85 -19.36
N GLY A 281 2.22 -12.91 -19.04
CA GLY A 281 2.96 -13.73 -20.01
C GLY A 281 2.11 -14.74 -20.79
N GLN A 282 0.78 -14.60 -20.78
CA GLN A 282 -0.18 -15.51 -21.44
C GLN A 282 -0.13 -16.98 -20.94
N ASP A 283 0.51 -17.22 -19.80
CA ASP A 283 0.47 -18.53 -19.12
C ASP A 283 -0.77 -18.60 -18.23
N PHE A 284 -1.88 -19.02 -18.85
CA PHE A 284 -3.17 -19.22 -18.17
C PHE A 284 -3.29 -20.61 -17.50
N GLY A 285 -2.19 -21.36 -17.42
CA GLY A 285 -2.16 -22.69 -16.84
C GLY A 285 -2.53 -22.72 -15.36
N PHE A 286 -3.22 -23.79 -14.94
CA PHE A 286 -3.60 -23.97 -13.55
C PHE A 286 -2.36 -24.18 -12.68
N VAL A 287 -2.00 -23.18 -11.86
CA VAL A 287 -0.88 -23.32 -10.91
C VAL A 287 -1.31 -24.23 -9.77
N ASN A 288 -0.79 -25.46 -9.72
CA ASN A 288 -1.09 -26.42 -8.64
C ASN A 288 -0.31 -26.09 -7.34
N ASP A 289 -0.70 -25.00 -6.71
CA ASP A 289 -0.13 -24.45 -5.47
C ASP A 289 -1.07 -24.67 -4.26
N HIS A 290 -2.06 -25.56 -4.40
CA HIS A 290 -3.06 -25.84 -3.37
C HIS A 290 -2.41 -26.21 -2.02
N LYS A 291 -1.34 -27.02 -2.05
CA LYS A 291 -0.55 -27.39 -0.85
C LYS A 291 0.17 -26.20 -0.18
N LEU A 292 0.48 -25.16 -0.94
CA LEU A 292 1.15 -23.95 -0.43
C LEU A 292 0.19 -23.11 0.40
N ARG A 293 -1.05 -22.96 -0.09
CA ARG A 293 -2.04 -21.97 0.40
C ARG A 293 -3.10 -22.57 1.31
N ARG A 294 -3.50 -23.81 1.03
CA ARG A 294 -4.52 -24.56 1.77
C ARG A 294 -3.88 -25.67 2.61
N LYS A 295 -4.55 -26.01 3.70
CA LYS A 295 -4.26 -27.19 4.52
C LYS A 295 -4.79 -28.44 3.78
N LYS A 296 -4.43 -29.64 4.26
CA LYS A 296 -4.95 -30.91 3.71
C LYS A 296 -6.48 -30.99 3.75
N ASN A 297 -7.13 -30.31 4.69
CA ASN A 297 -8.58 -30.22 4.82
C ASN A 297 -9.23 -29.10 3.97
N GLY A 298 -8.53 -28.58 2.96
CA GLY A 298 -9.07 -27.57 2.03
C GLY A 298 -9.15 -26.14 2.58
N ARG A 299 -9.06 -25.92 3.90
CA ARG A 299 -9.09 -24.56 4.49
C ARG A 299 -7.80 -23.78 4.20
N PHE A 300 -7.90 -22.47 3.96
CA PHE A 300 -6.73 -21.61 3.84
C PHE A 300 -5.86 -21.64 5.10
N LYS A 301 -4.53 -21.64 4.92
CA LYS A 301 -3.60 -21.37 6.02
C LYS A 301 -3.81 -19.93 6.49
N ARG A 302 -3.75 -19.67 7.80
CA ARG A 302 -4.06 -18.37 8.44
C ARG A 302 -3.47 -17.14 7.72
N LYS A 303 -2.27 -17.24 7.15
CA LYS A 303 -1.58 -16.15 6.45
C LYS A 303 -2.15 -15.82 5.06
N TYR A 304 -2.89 -16.71 4.41
CA TYR A 304 -3.49 -16.47 3.09
C TYR A 304 -4.97 -16.09 3.17
N ARG A 305 -5.61 -16.19 4.34
CA ARG A 305 -7.06 -16.02 4.49
C ARG A 305 -7.56 -14.62 4.10
N ILE A 306 -6.73 -13.58 4.27
CA ILE A 306 -7.07 -12.21 3.87
C ILE A 306 -7.03 -12.00 2.35
N PHE A 307 -6.43 -12.93 1.60
CA PHE A 307 -6.32 -12.87 0.15
C PHE A 307 -7.24 -13.88 -0.55
N ASP A 308 -8.25 -14.39 0.14
CA ASP A 308 -9.18 -15.39 -0.43
C ASP A 308 -9.95 -14.81 -1.63
N GLU A 309 -10.49 -13.60 -1.49
CA GLU A 309 -11.17 -12.90 -2.58
C GLU A 309 -10.24 -12.66 -3.78
N VAL A 310 -9.02 -12.17 -3.53
CA VAL A 310 -8.00 -11.97 -4.57
C VAL A 310 -7.66 -13.29 -5.28
N ASP A 311 -7.57 -14.39 -4.54
CA ASP A 311 -7.34 -15.71 -5.11
C ASP A 311 -8.50 -16.16 -6.01
N GLN A 312 -9.73 -16.01 -5.54
CA GLN A 312 -10.93 -16.37 -6.30
C GLN A 312 -11.02 -15.54 -7.58
N SER A 313 -10.84 -14.22 -7.50
CA SER A 313 -10.84 -13.33 -8.67
C SER A 313 -9.74 -13.68 -9.66
N LEU A 314 -8.50 -13.94 -9.21
CA LEU A 314 -7.41 -14.35 -10.10
C LEU A 314 -7.65 -15.71 -10.74
N THR A 315 -8.32 -16.63 -10.02
CA THR A 315 -8.69 -17.94 -10.57
C THR A 315 -9.76 -17.79 -11.64
N GLN A 316 -10.83 -17.02 -11.37
CA GLN A 316 -11.87 -16.73 -12.35
C GLN A 316 -11.33 -15.98 -13.57
N LEU A 317 -10.40 -15.04 -13.38
CA LEU A 317 -9.75 -14.33 -14.47
C LEU A 317 -8.90 -15.29 -15.32
N SER A 318 -8.11 -16.15 -14.69
CA SER A 318 -7.30 -17.17 -15.38
C SER A 318 -8.16 -18.09 -16.23
N THR A 319 -9.29 -18.58 -15.70
CA THR A 319 -10.20 -19.46 -16.46
C THR A 319 -10.84 -18.71 -17.63
N LYS A 320 -11.32 -17.48 -17.40
CA LYS A 320 -11.92 -16.68 -18.48
C LYS A 320 -10.91 -16.37 -19.59
N LEU A 321 -9.66 -16.05 -19.25
CA LEU A 321 -8.61 -15.80 -20.23
C LEU A 321 -8.26 -17.07 -21.01
N ALA A 322 -8.13 -18.22 -20.35
CA ALA A 322 -7.89 -19.50 -21.00
C ALA A 322 -9.03 -19.87 -21.98
N ASP A 323 -10.29 -19.70 -21.56
CA ASP A 323 -11.46 -19.96 -22.40
C ASP A 323 -11.48 -19.03 -23.62
N ASN A 324 -11.13 -17.76 -23.42
CA ASN A 324 -11.12 -16.78 -24.51
C ASN A 324 -9.99 -17.05 -25.50
N GLU A 325 -8.81 -17.43 -25.02
CA GLU A 325 -7.68 -17.86 -25.85
C GLU A 325 -8.04 -19.07 -26.71
N CYS A 326 -8.71 -20.08 -26.12
CA CYS A 326 -9.20 -21.24 -26.85
C CYS A 326 -10.19 -20.84 -27.96
N LYS A 327 -11.13 -19.93 -27.67
CA LYS A 327 -12.09 -19.42 -28.67
C LYS A 327 -11.40 -18.65 -29.80
N ILE A 328 -10.41 -17.82 -29.48
CA ILE A 328 -9.63 -17.09 -30.48
C ILE A 328 -8.89 -18.08 -31.38
N GLN A 329 -8.19 -19.06 -30.81
CA GLN A 329 -7.46 -20.07 -31.57
C GLN A 329 -8.39 -20.91 -32.47
N GLN A 330 -9.56 -21.30 -31.97
CA GLN A 330 -10.57 -21.99 -32.79
C GLN A 330 -11.07 -21.11 -33.94
N SER A 331 -11.33 -19.82 -33.68
CA SER A 331 -11.78 -18.88 -34.70
C SER A 331 -10.71 -18.63 -35.77
N GLU A 332 -9.45 -18.48 -35.36
CA GLU A 332 -8.32 -18.30 -36.30
C GLU A 332 -8.12 -19.55 -37.15
N LYS A 333 -8.18 -20.74 -36.54
CA LYS A 333 -8.09 -22.01 -37.28
C LYS A 333 -9.20 -22.16 -38.32
N LEU A 334 -10.45 -21.91 -37.93
CA LEU A 334 -11.59 -21.95 -38.87
C LEU A 334 -11.44 -20.92 -39.99
N ARG A 335 -10.90 -19.73 -39.70
CA ARG A 335 -10.63 -18.70 -40.69
C ARG A 335 -9.55 -19.14 -41.68
N GLU A 336 -8.48 -19.76 -41.21
CA GLU A 336 -7.39 -20.27 -42.04
C GLU A 336 -7.85 -21.44 -42.93
N GLU A 337 -8.57 -22.41 -42.36
CA GLU A 337 -9.20 -23.51 -43.10
C GLU A 337 -10.14 -22.97 -44.18
N TRP A 338 -10.93 -21.93 -43.87
CA TRP A 338 -11.82 -21.28 -44.82
C TRP A 338 -11.09 -20.59 -45.97
N ILE A 339 -10.10 -19.74 -45.69
CA ILE A 339 -9.33 -19.03 -46.74
C ILE A 339 -8.65 -20.04 -47.67
N THR A 340 -8.15 -21.14 -47.10
CA THR A 340 -7.51 -22.22 -47.86
C THR A 340 -8.52 -22.92 -48.78
N GLY A 341 -9.70 -23.28 -48.27
CA GLY A 341 -10.77 -23.90 -49.05
C GLY A 341 -11.27 -23.01 -50.18
N LEU A 342 -11.57 -21.74 -49.90
CA LEU A 342 -12.00 -20.76 -50.92
C LEU A 342 -10.95 -20.60 -52.03
N SER A 343 -9.67 -20.52 -51.65
CA SER A 343 -8.58 -20.39 -52.62
C SER A 343 -8.48 -21.61 -53.54
N HIS A 344 -8.71 -22.81 -53.01
CA HIS A 344 -8.73 -24.03 -53.80
C HIS A 344 -9.89 -24.04 -54.80
N ASP A 345 -11.11 -23.76 -54.32
CA ASP A 345 -12.33 -23.81 -55.13
C ASP A 345 -12.36 -22.75 -56.24
N LEU A 346 -11.69 -21.60 -56.04
CA LEU A 346 -11.49 -20.60 -57.10
C LEU A 346 -10.37 -20.98 -58.08
N LYS A 347 -9.32 -21.66 -57.62
CA LYS A 347 -8.15 -22.00 -58.46
C LYS A 347 -8.49 -23.05 -59.52
N THR A 348 -9.33 -24.04 -59.20
CA THR A 348 -9.73 -25.12 -60.11
C THR A 348 -10.45 -24.61 -61.39
N PRO A 349 -11.53 -23.81 -61.31
CA PRO A 349 -12.18 -23.24 -62.49
C PRO A 349 -11.25 -22.26 -63.23
N LEU A 350 -10.50 -21.43 -62.50
CA LEU A 350 -9.55 -20.50 -63.12
C LEU A 350 -8.46 -21.22 -63.94
N SER A 351 -7.96 -22.36 -63.44
CA SER A 351 -6.97 -23.18 -64.16
C SER A 351 -7.55 -23.78 -65.44
N SER A 352 -8.84 -24.17 -65.42
CA SER A 352 -9.54 -24.67 -66.60
C SER A 352 -9.72 -23.57 -67.65
N ILE A 353 -10.17 -22.39 -67.23
CA ILE A 353 -10.33 -21.20 -68.11
C ILE A 353 -8.98 -20.83 -68.73
N TYR A 354 -7.93 -20.76 -67.91
CA TYR A 354 -6.59 -20.45 -68.36
C TYR A 354 -6.03 -21.51 -69.32
N GLY A 355 -6.26 -22.80 -69.02
CA GLY A 355 -5.83 -23.92 -69.87
C GLY A 355 -6.45 -23.88 -71.26
N TYR A 356 -7.78 -23.77 -71.34
CA TYR A 356 -8.48 -23.66 -72.62
C TYR A 356 -8.12 -22.38 -73.38
N SER A 357 -8.02 -21.24 -72.69
CA SER A 357 -7.55 -19.99 -73.28
C SER A 357 -6.15 -20.14 -73.89
N LYS A 358 -5.24 -20.82 -73.19
CA LYS A 358 -3.87 -21.07 -73.67
C LYS A 358 -3.86 -22.00 -74.88
N MET A 359 -4.67 -23.06 -74.87
CA MET A 359 -4.81 -23.99 -76.01
C MET A 359 -5.34 -23.28 -77.25
N LEU A 360 -6.37 -22.44 -77.11
CA LEU A 360 -6.95 -21.64 -78.19
C LEU A 360 -5.99 -20.58 -78.72
N SER A 361 -5.10 -20.04 -77.88
CA SER A 361 -4.10 -19.04 -78.29
C SER A 361 -2.84 -19.62 -78.93
N SER A 362 -2.62 -20.93 -78.83
CA SER A 362 -1.43 -21.59 -79.36
C SER A 362 -1.47 -21.64 -80.88
N LYS A 363 -0.32 -21.36 -81.52
CA LYS A 363 -0.16 -21.49 -82.98
C LYS A 363 0.18 -22.91 -83.42
N ASP A 364 0.50 -23.78 -82.47
CA ASP A 364 0.98 -25.13 -82.73
C ASP A 364 -0.16 -26.15 -82.97
N TYR A 365 -1.42 -25.72 -82.81
CA TYR A 365 -2.61 -26.55 -82.91
C TYR A 365 -3.70 -25.84 -83.72
N GLU A 366 -4.34 -26.57 -84.63
CA GLU A 366 -5.57 -26.12 -85.31
C GLU A 366 -6.78 -26.84 -84.71
N TRP A 367 -7.78 -26.06 -84.30
CA TRP A 367 -9.00 -26.57 -83.67
C TRP A 367 -10.18 -26.42 -84.62
N SER A 368 -11.08 -27.40 -84.65
CA SER A 368 -12.33 -27.27 -85.39
C SER A 368 -13.24 -26.21 -84.75
N GLN A 369 -14.21 -25.66 -85.50
CA GLN A 369 -15.19 -24.73 -84.90
C GLN A 369 -16.00 -25.38 -83.78
N ASP A 370 -16.27 -26.68 -83.87
CA ASP A 370 -16.97 -27.41 -82.82
C ASP A 370 -16.13 -27.53 -81.55
N ASP A 371 -14.82 -27.75 -81.66
CA ASP A 371 -13.92 -27.79 -80.49
C ASP A 371 -13.78 -26.41 -79.85
N VAL A 372 -13.65 -25.35 -80.66
CA VAL A 372 -13.63 -23.97 -80.15
C VAL A 372 -14.92 -23.66 -79.38
N ARG A 373 -16.08 -24.07 -79.92
CA ARG A 373 -17.37 -23.88 -79.23
C ARG A 373 -17.43 -24.68 -77.94
N LYS A 374 -16.98 -25.94 -77.91
CA LYS A 374 -16.90 -26.75 -76.68
C LYS A 374 -16.02 -26.09 -75.62
N PHE A 375 -14.82 -25.64 -75.99
CA PHE A 375 -13.92 -24.95 -75.07
C PHE A 375 -14.54 -23.66 -74.53
N ALA A 376 -15.17 -22.85 -75.39
CA ALA A 376 -15.85 -21.62 -74.98
C ALA A 376 -16.99 -21.90 -74.00
N VAL A 377 -17.82 -22.93 -74.26
CA VAL A 377 -18.89 -23.36 -73.35
C VAL A 377 -18.31 -23.79 -72.01
N THR A 378 -17.28 -24.65 -71.99
CA THR A 378 -16.64 -25.05 -70.73
C THR A 378 -16.04 -23.86 -69.99
N MET A 379 -15.38 -22.92 -70.68
CA MET A 379 -14.84 -21.71 -70.05
C MET A 379 -15.95 -20.85 -69.44
N GLN A 380 -17.09 -20.70 -70.13
CA GLN A 380 -18.25 -19.97 -69.64
C GLN A 380 -18.82 -20.64 -68.38
N GLU A 381 -19.06 -21.95 -68.41
CA GLU A 381 -19.54 -22.71 -67.24
C GLU A 381 -18.62 -22.54 -66.02
N LYS A 382 -17.29 -22.54 -66.23
CA LYS A 382 -16.33 -22.31 -65.14
C LYS A 382 -16.35 -20.87 -64.63
N ALA A 383 -16.59 -19.88 -65.48
CA ALA A 383 -16.69 -18.49 -65.08
C ALA A 383 -17.99 -18.22 -64.30
N GLU A 384 -19.13 -18.77 -64.76
CA GLU A 384 -20.41 -18.71 -64.05
C GLU A 384 -20.32 -19.40 -62.68
N TYR A 385 -19.63 -20.55 -62.61
CA TYR A 385 -19.36 -21.18 -61.32
C TYR A 385 -18.56 -20.28 -60.38
N MET A 386 -17.51 -19.60 -60.86
CA MET A 386 -16.76 -18.64 -60.03
C MET A 386 -17.61 -17.46 -59.56
N ASP A 387 -18.54 -16.97 -60.38
CA ASP A 387 -19.44 -15.88 -60.01
C ASP A 387 -20.35 -16.29 -58.84
N VAL A 388 -20.93 -17.50 -58.91
CA VAL A 388 -21.72 -18.09 -57.82
C VAL A 388 -20.91 -18.18 -56.51
N LEU A 389 -19.62 -18.55 -56.58
CA LEU A 389 -18.73 -18.60 -55.41
C LEU A 389 -18.51 -17.21 -54.77
N ILE A 390 -18.35 -16.17 -55.60
CA ILE A 390 -18.15 -14.80 -55.15
C ILE A 390 -19.44 -14.22 -54.55
N GLU A 391 -20.59 -14.54 -55.14
CA GLU A 391 -21.88 -14.19 -54.56
C GLU A 391 -22.08 -14.85 -53.19
N ASP A 392 -21.81 -16.15 -53.07
CA ASP A 392 -21.90 -16.88 -51.80
C ASP A 392 -21.01 -16.24 -50.72
N LEU A 393 -19.80 -15.80 -51.09
CA LEU A 393 -18.90 -15.07 -50.22
C LEU A 393 -19.51 -13.73 -49.76
N THR A 394 -20.08 -12.98 -50.71
CA THR A 394 -20.70 -11.68 -50.46
C THR A 394 -21.89 -11.81 -49.52
N TYR A 395 -22.79 -12.77 -49.76
CA TYR A 395 -23.90 -13.08 -48.87
C TYR A 395 -23.42 -13.47 -47.47
N THR A 396 -22.38 -14.30 -47.38
CA THR A 396 -21.81 -14.73 -46.10
C THR A 396 -21.34 -13.55 -45.25
N TYR A 397 -20.72 -12.54 -45.87
CA TYR A 397 -20.28 -11.31 -45.19
C TYR A 397 -21.45 -10.38 -44.85
N GLN A 398 -22.39 -10.17 -45.77
CA GLN A 398 -23.54 -9.30 -45.56
C GLN A 398 -24.43 -9.84 -44.44
N LEU A 399 -24.74 -11.13 -44.44
CA LEU A 399 -25.55 -11.77 -43.40
C LEU A 399 -24.87 -11.74 -42.03
N LYS A 400 -23.53 -11.94 -41.96
CA LYS A 400 -22.78 -11.87 -40.69
C LYS A 400 -22.83 -10.47 -40.05
N ASN A 401 -22.90 -9.42 -40.88
CA ASN A 401 -22.88 -8.04 -40.43
C ASN A 401 -24.29 -7.40 -40.39
N ASN A 402 -25.36 -8.19 -40.54
CA ASN A 402 -26.74 -7.71 -40.69
C ASN A 402 -26.89 -6.61 -41.77
N ALA A 403 -26.12 -6.71 -42.85
CA ALA A 403 -26.04 -5.71 -43.91
C ALA A 403 -26.84 -6.10 -45.16
N ILE A 404 -27.54 -7.24 -45.16
CA ILE A 404 -28.41 -7.63 -46.27
C ILE A 404 -29.68 -6.75 -46.25
N VAL A 405 -30.01 -6.15 -47.38
CA VAL A 405 -31.26 -5.41 -47.57
C VAL A 405 -32.22 -6.33 -48.29
N ILE A 406 -33.32 -6.70 -47.64
CA ILE A 406 -34.34 -7.61 -48.20
C ILE A 406 -35.52 -6.78 -48.64
N SER A 407 -35.81 -6.82 -49.94
CA SER A 407 -36.96 -6.12 -50.51
C SER A 407 -38.13 -7.09 -50.61
N LYS A 408 -38.89 -7.25 -49.52
CA LYS A 408 -40.07 -8.13 -49.51
C LYS A 408 -41.17 -7.54 -50.37
N GLU A 409 -41.60 -8.31 -51.37
CA GLU A 409 -42.75 -8.02 -52.21
C GLU A 409 -43.78 -9.15 -52.10
N GLU A 410 -45.01 -8.89 -52.55
CA GLU A 410 -46.04 -9.91 -52.63
C GLU A 410 -45.74 -10.87 -53.78
N VAL A 411 -45.52 -12.14 -53.47
CA VAL A 411 -45.20 -13.18 -54.45
C VAL A 411 -46.32 -14.21 -54.50
N TYR A 412 -46.93 -14.38 -55.68
CA TYR A 412 -47.83 -15.50 -55.97
C TYR A 412 -47.01 -16.79 -56.13
N LEU A 413 -46.94 -17.58 -55.06
CA LEU A 413 -45.96 -18.66 -54.93
C LEU A 413 -46.17 -19.76 -55.99
N ASN A 414 -47.41 -20.12 -56.31
CA ASN A 414 -47.68 -21.17 -57.31
C ASN A 414 -47.18 -20.76 -58.70
N ALA A 415 -47.42 -19.50 -59.11
CA ALA A 415 -46.92 -19.00 -60.39
C ALA A 415 -45.40 -18.89 -60.41
N PHE A 416 -44.79 -18.46 -59.29
CA PHE A 416 -43.35 -18.39 -59.15
C PHE A 416 -42.69 -19.77 -59.30
N ILE A 417 -43.17 -20.78 -58.56
CA ILE A 417 -42.64 -22.15 -58.64
C ILE A 417 -42.88 -22.77 -60.02
N ASN A 418 -44.05 -22.58 -60.63
CA ASN A 418 -44.32 -23.09 -61.97
C ASN A 418 -43.39 -22.45 -63.02
N THR A 419 -43.13 -21.14 -62.89
CA THR A 419 -42.17 -20.44 -63.75
C THR A 419 -40.74 -20.94 -63.53
N TYR A 420 -40.36 -21.18 -62.28
CA TYR A 420 -39.06 -21.77 -61.93
C TYR A 420 -38.89 -23.15 -62.56
N VAL A 421 -39.86 -24.05 -62.41
CA VAL A 421 -39.81 -25.40 -62.98
C VAL A 421 -39.74 -25.38 -64.50
N LYS A 422 -40.53 -24.52 -65.17
CA LYS A 422 -40.48 -24.37 -66.64
C LYS A 422 -39.15 -23.85 -67.17
N ASN A 423 -38.48 -23.00 -66.39
CA ASN A 423 -37.19 -22.42 -66.75
C ASN A 423 -36.01 -23.28 -66.29
N SER A 424 -36.26 -24.38 -65.56
CA SER A 424 -35.23 -25.34 -65.19
C SER A 424 -34.66 -26.00 -66.44
N ALA A 425 -33.34 -26.14 -66.52
CA ALA A 425 -32.68 -26.87 -67.60
C ALA A 425 -32.90 -28.40 -67.50
N SER A 426 -33.38 -28.89 -66.36
CA SER A 426 -33.54 -30.30 -66.04
C SER A 426 -35.00 -30.74 -66.17
N GLU A 427 -35.26 -31.72 -67.05
CA GLU A 427 -36.58 -32.34 -67.24
C GLU A 427 -37.06 -33.14 -66.02
N ASN A 428 -36.18 -33.36 -65.04
CA ASN A 428 -36.45 -34.17 -63.85
C ASN A 428 -37.09 -33.38 -62.70
N VAL A 429 -37.11 -32.04 -62.79
CA VAL A 429 -37.76 -31.17 -61.79
C VAL A 429 -39.25 -31.05 -62.12
N LYS A 430 -40.11 -31.43 -61.19
CA LYS A 430 -41.57 -31.47 -61.38
C LYS A 430 -42.27 -30.76 -60.23
N MET A 431 -43.33 -30.03 -60.57
CA MET A 431 -44.24 -29.45 -59.58
C MET A 431 -45.41 -30.43 -59.35
N GLU A 432 -45.66 -30.80 -58.11
CA GLU A 432 -46.89 -31.50 -57.74
C GLU A 432 -48.03 -30.47 -57.65
N GLN A 433 -49.07 -30.66 -58.46
CA GLN A 433 -50.07 -29.65 -58.74
C GLN A 433 -50.99 -29.41 -57.54
N MET A 434 -51.19 -28.14 -57.18
CA MET A 434 -52.11 -27.73 -56.10
C MET A 434 -53.00 -26.56 -56.57
N ASN A 435 -54.28 -26.60 -56.19
CA ASN A 435 -55.34 -25.72 -56.71
C ASN A 435 -55.59 -24.44 -55.87
N SER A 436 -54.77 -24.13 -54.87
CA SER A 436 -54.96 -22.93 -54.03
C SER A 436 -54.09 -21.75 -54.47
N GLU A 437 -54.66 -20.53 -54.43
CA GLU A 437 -53.94 -19.28 -54.63
C GLU A 437 -53.21 -18.89 -53.35
N ILE A 438 -51.87 -18.99 -53.36
CA ILE A 438 -51.05 -18.78 -52.17
C ILE A 438 -50.08 -17.61 -52.39
N HIS A 439 -50.18 -16.60 -51.52
CA HIS A 439 -49.36 -15.40 -51.53
C HIS A 439 -48.45 -15.35 -50.28
N ILE A 440 -47.21 -14.92 -50.47
CA ILE A 440 -46.21 -14.72 -49.40
C ILE A 440 -45.50 -13.38 -49.58
N LEU A 441 -44.97 -12.81 -48.50
CA LEU A 441 -44.04 -11.67 -48.57
C LEU A 441 -42.60 -12.19 -48.64
N ALA A 442 -41.98 -12.08 -49.81
CA ALA A 442 -40.62 -12.56 -50.05
C ALA A 442 -39.89 -11.66 -51.04
N ASP A 443 -38.56 -11.70 -51.02
CA ASP A 443 -37.75 -11.13 -52.08
C ASP A 443 -37.62 -12.18 -53.19
N SER A 444 -38.17 -11.92 -54.37
CA SER A 444 -38.26 -12.90 -55.45
C SER A 444 -36.88 -13.38 -55.96
N ILE A 445 -35.86 -12.52 -55.89
CA ILE A 445 -34.48 -12.84 -56.29
C ILE A 445 -33.86 -13.79 -55.26
N LEU A 446 -34.00 -13.48 -53.97
CA LEU A 446 -33.48 -14.33 -52.90
C LEU A 446 -34.26 -15.65 -52.77
N LEU A 447 -35.56 -15.64 -53.05
CA LEU A 447 -36.38 -16.85 -53.10
C LEU A 447 -35.94 -17.76 -54.25
N LYS A 448 -35.63 -17.21 -55.43
CA LYS A 448 -35.04 -17.99 -56.53
C LYS A 448 -33.71 -18.60 -56.11
N ARG A 449 -32.83 -17.84 -55.44
CA ARG A 449 -31.54 -18.34 -54.95
C ARG A 449 -31.69 -19.49 -53.95
N ILE A 450 -32.68 -19.43 -53.06
CA ILE A 450 -33.01 -20.54 -52.16
C ILE A 450 -33.34 -21.81 -52.96
N LEU A 451 -34.17 -21.69 -54.00
CA LEU A 451 -34.53 -22.82 -54.86
C LEU A 451 -33.33 -23.35 -55.64
N ASP A 452 -32.56 -22.48 -56.31
CA ASP A 452 -31.37 -22.85 -57.09
C ASP A 452 -30.40 -23.69 -56.24
N ASN A 453 -30.29 -23.34 -54.97
CA ASN A 453 -29.39 -23.99 -54.03
C ASN A 453 -29.94 -25.33 -53.50
N ILE A 454 -31.23 -25.40 -53.16
CA ILE A 454 -31.85 -26.65 -52.70
C ILE A 454 -31.96 -27.65 -53.87
N VAL A 455 -32.52 -27.22 -55.01
CA VAL A 455 -32.68 -28.05 -56.21
C VAL A 455 -31.33 -28.43 -56.80
N GLY A 456 -30.39 -27.47 -56.90
CA GLY A 456 -29.05 -27.76 -57.37
C GLY A 456 -28.29 -28.76 -56.48
N ASN A 457 -28.53 -28.77 -55.17
CA ASN A 457 -27.97 -29.82 -54.30
C ASN A 457 -28.62 -31.18 -54.56
N ALA A 458 -29.94 -31.24 -54.75
CA ALA A 458 -30.60 -32.48 -55.13
C ALA A 458 -30.06 -33.03 -56.46
N GLU A 459 -29.89 -32.20 -57.49
CA GLU A 459 -29.33 -32.63 -58.79
C GLU A 459 -27.88 -33.10 -58.68
N LYS A 460 -27.05 -32.43 -57.87
CA LYS A 460 -25.62 -32.77 -57.71
C LYS A 460 -25.38 -34.05 -56.90
N HIS A 461 -26.26 -34.35 -55.95
CA HIS A 461 -26.06 -35.44 -54.98
C HIS A 461 -26.96 -36.66 -55.21
N THR A 462 -27.72 -36.66 -56.30
CA THR A 462 -28.52 -37.81 -56.74
C THR A 462 -28.00 -38.36 -58.06
N SER A 463 -28.42 -39.58 -58.40
CA SER A 463 -28.04 -40.21 -59.67
C SER A 463 -28.71 -39.50 -60.84
N GLU A 464 -28.07 -39.53 -62.01
CA GLU A 464 -28.65 -38.96 -63.22
C GLU A 464 -30.04 -39.58 -63.52
N GLY A 465 -31.05 -38.74 -63.75
CA GLY A 465 -32.44 -39.16 -63.95
C GLY A 465 -33.31 -39.25 -62.69
N THR A 466 -32.78 -38.96 -61.50
CA THR A 466 -33.59 -38.88 -60.28
C THR A 466 -34.58 -37.70 -60.36
N SER A 467 -35.87 -37.97 -60.09
CA SER A 467 -36.91 -36.92 -60.10
C SER A 467 -36.87 -36.09 -58.82
N ILE A 468 -37.06 -34.77 -58.99
CA ILE A 468 -37.15 -33.79 -57.89
C ILE A 468 -38.55 -33.19 -57.91
N TYR A 469 -39.27 -33.28 -56.79
CA TYR A 469 -40.65 -32.87 -56.66
C TYR A 469 -40.75 -31.62 -55.77
N LEU A 470 -41.42 -30.58 -56.28
CA LEU A 470 -41.76 -29.38 -55.53
C LEU A 470 -43.25 -29.40 -55.21
N GLN A 471 -43.58 -29.40 -53.92
CA GLN A 471 -44.95 -29.42 -53.43
C GLN A 471 -45.19 -28.22 -52.50
N ILE A 472 -46.27 -27.48 -52.72
CA ILE A 472 -46.70 -26.41 -51.83
C ILE A 472 -47.89 -26.93 -51.03
N THR A 473 -47.87 -26.79 -49.71
CA THR A 473 -48.96 -27.14 -48.82
C THR A 473 -49.35 -25.93 -47.99
N GLU A 474 -50.61 -25.55 -48.07
CA GLU A 474 -51.18 -24.49 -47.24
C GLU A 474 -51.44 -25.01 -45.82
N LEU A 475 -50.95 -24.28 -44.83
CA LEU A 475 -51.25 -24.48 -43.40
C LEU A 475 -52.04 -23.26 -42.90
N ALA A 476 -52.56 -23.31 -41.67
CA ALA A 476 -53.46 -22.27 -41.14
C ALA A 476 -52.95 -20.82 -41.33
N ASN A 477 -51.75 -20.49 -40.83
CA ASN A 477 -51.13 -19.16 -40.95
C ASN A 477 -49.75 -19.20 -41.64
N LYS A 478 -49.42 -20.33 -42.27
CA LYS A 478 -48.10 -20.59 -42.84
C LYS A 478 -48.25 -21.32 -44.18
N VAL A 479 -47.25 -21.20 -45.02
CA VAL A 479 -47.15 -21.91 -46.29
C VAL A 479 -45.92 -22.78 -46.23
N GLN A 480 -46.08 -24.06 -46.54
CA GLN A 480 -45.00 -25.02 -46.55
C GLN A 480 -44.62 -25.36 -48.00
N LEU A 481 -43.39 -25.12 -48.38
CA LEU A 481 -42.78 -25.59 -49.63
C LEU A 481 -41.88 -26.79 -49.32
N GLN A 482 -42.22 -27.96 -49.86
CA GLN A 482 -41.42 -29.16 -49.79
C GLN A 482 -40.69 -29.39 -51.11
N ILE A 483 -39.38 -29.61 -51.04
CA ILE A 483 -38.54 -30.03 -52.16
C ILE A 483 -38.03 -31.43 -51.82
N ARG A 484 -38.49 -32.43 -52.57
CA ARG A 484 -38.20 -33.84 -52.34
C ARG A 484 -37.41 -34.43 -53.50
N ASP A 485 -36.30 -35.09 -53.20
CA ASP A 485 -35.59 -35.97 -54.14
C ASP A 485 -35.79 -37.45 -53.77
N GLU A 486 -35.54 -38.33 -54.75
CA GLU A 486 -35.58 -39.80 -54.60
C GLU A 486 -34.15 -40.39 -54.61
N GLY A 487 -33.20 -39.69 -54.00
CA GLY A 487 -31.80 -40.07 -53.94
C GLY A 487 -31.44 -41.08 -52.85
N GLN A 488 -30.14 -41.24 -52.62
CA GLN A 488 -29.59 -42.13 -51.58
C GLN A 488 -29.81 -41.64 -50.14
N GLY A 489 -30.26 -40.39 -49.98
CA GLY A 489 -30.46 -39.75 -48.69
C GLY A 489 -29.17 -39.36 -47.96
N ILE A 490 -29.36 -38.82 -46.76
CA ILE A 490 -28.34 -38.25 -45.89
C ILE A 490 -28.36 -39.01 -44.55
N PRO A 491 -27.20 -39.51 -44.06
CA PRO A 491 -27.13 -40.17 -42.77
C PRO A 491 -27.62 -39.29 -41.63
N LYS A 492 -28.32 -39.87 -40.64
CA LYS A 492 -28.90 -39.11 -39.51
C LYS A 492 -27.86 -38.29 -38.74
N GLU A 493 -26.64 -38.77 -38.63
CA GLU A 493 -25.53 -38.11 -37.92
C GLU A 493 -25.07 -36.81 -38.62
N GLU A 494 -25.38 -36.65 -39.91
CA GLU A 494 -24.99 -35.50 -40.71
C GLU A 494 -26.07 -34.40 -40.75
N LEU A 495 -27.34 -34.75 -40.50
CA LEU A 495 -28.49 -33.85 -40.62
C LEU A 495 -28.34 -32.58 -39.75
N ASP A 496 -27.86 -32.74 -38.52
CA ASP A 496 -27.68 -31.63 -37.57
C ASP A 496 -26.60 -30.63 -38.03
N ASN A 497 -25.70 -31.07 -38.92
CA ASN A 497 -24.58 -30.29 -39.39
C ASN A 497 -24.80 -29.70 -40.79
N LEU A 498 -25.86 -30.08 -41.52
CA LEU A 498 -26.10 -29.64 -42.92
C LEU A 498 -26.16 -28.13 -43.10
N PHE A 499 -26.63 -27.41 -42.07
CA PHE A 499 -26.73 -25.94 -42.10
C PHE A 499 -25.49 -25.25 -41.52
N ASN A 500 -24.50 -26.00 -41.03
CA ASN A 500 -23.24 -25.43 -40.61
C ASN A 500 -22.44 -25.02 -41.84
N ARG A 501 -21.89 -23.81 -41.80
CA ARG A 501 -21.05 -23.29 -42.89
C ARG A 501 -19.87 -24.23 -43.10
N TYR A 502 -19.56 -24.52 -44.36
CA TYR A 502 -18.44 -25.36 -44.79
C TYR A 502 -18.55 -26.83 -44.39
N TYR A 503 -19.69 -27.27 -43.85
CA TYR A 503 -19.92 -28.69 -43.61
C TYR A 503 -20.14 -29.41 -44.94
N ARG A 504 -19.41 -30.53 -45.12
CA ARG A 504 -19.53 -31.43 -46.27
C ARG A 504 -19.76 -32.84 -45.72
N GLY A 505 -20.81 -33.49 -46.20
CA GLY A 505 -21.14 -34.86 -45.80
C GLY A 505 -20.11 -35.88 -46.29
N THR A 506 -20.07 -37.04 -45.64
CA THR A 506 -19.10 -38.12 -45.94
C THR A 506 -19.32 -38.78 -47.30
N ASN A 507 -20.51 -38.59 -47.89
CA ASN A 507 -20.89 -39.10 -49.22
C ASN A 507 -20.41 -38.21 -50.40
N THR A 508 -19.59 -37.18 -50.14
CA THR A 508 -19.06 -36.29 -51.20
C THR A 508 -17.73 -36.80 -51.73
N THR A 509 -17.78 -37.73 -52.68
CA THR A 509 -16.58 -38.45 -53.20
C THR A 509 -15.78 -37.70 -54.26
N SER A 510 -16.18 -36.50 -54.68
CA SER A 510 -15.48 -35.73 -55.72
C SER A 510 -15.06 -34.33 -55.27
N GLU A 511 -13.85 -33.91 -55.68
CA GLU A 511 -13.32 -32.54 -55.51
C GLU A 511 -14.22 -31.46 -56.15
N ALA A 512 -15.14 -31.86 -57.05
CA ALA A 512 -16.10 -30.99 -57.72
C ALA A 512 -17.37 -30.66 -56.91
N SER A 513 -17.50 -31.19 -55.69
CA SER A 513 -18.76 -31.14 -54.94
C SER A 513 -18.86 -29.96 -53.97
N GLY A 514 -19.11 -28.76 -54.50
CA GLY A 514 -19.68 -27.60 -53.78
C GLY A 514 -18.85 -26.97 -52.64
N THR A 515 -19.21 -25.72 -52.27
CA THR A 515 -18.52 -24.93 -51.22
C THR A 515 -18.89 -25.28 -49.78
N GLY A 516 -19.95 -26.05 -49.58
CA GLY A 516 -20.57 -26.21 -48.25
C GLY A 516 -21.18 -24.92 -47.68
N LEU A 517 -21.27 -23.84 -48.47
CA LEU A 517 -21.93 -22.59 -48.07
C LEU A 517 -23.41 -22.57 -48.42
N GLY A 518 -23.80 -23.31 -49.45
CA GLY A 518 -25.13 -23.28 -50.04
C GLY A 518 -26.26 -23.37 -49.00
N LEU A 519 -26.42 -24.52 -48.33
CA LEU A 519 -27.51 -24.71 -47.36
C LEU A 519 -27.44 -23.74 -46.17
N ALA A 520 -26.23 -23.35 -45.74
CA ALA A 520 -26.05 -22.39 -44.65
C ALA A 520 -26.51 -20.97 -45.03
N ILE A 521 -26.29 -20.55 -46.29
CA ILE A 521 -26.82 -19.30 -46.84
C ILE A 521 -28.32 -19.40 -47.02
N THR A 522 -28.82 -20.51 -47.59
CA THR A 522 -30.26 -20.77 -47.75
C THR A 522 -31.00 -20.61 -46.42
N LYS A 523 -30.51 -21.22 -45.34
CA LYS A 523 -31.13 -21.08 -44.02
C LYS A 523 -31.20 -19.63 -43.55
N GLN A 524 -30.11 -18.89 -43.67
CA GLN A 524 -30.07 -17.49 -43.26
C GLN A 524 -30.98 -16.60 -44.12
N LEU A 525 -31.10 -16.87 -45.43
CA LEU A 525 -32.03 -16.15 -46.32
C LEU A 525 -33.49 -16.46 -45.97
N VAL A 526 -33.82 -17.73 -45.70
CA VAL A 526 -35.15 -18.13 -45.25
C VAL A 526 -35.50 -17.44 -43.93
N GLU A 527 -34.61 -17.48 -42.94
CA GLU A 527 -34.80 -16.83 -41.63
C GLU A 527 -34.94 -15.32 -41.76
N ALA A 528 -34.18 -14.67 -42.64
CA ALA A 528 -34.27 -13.23 -42.87
C ALA A 528 -35.57 -12.83 -43.62
N MET A 529 -36.23 -13.79 -44.27
CA MET A 529 -37.59 -13.68 -44.81
C MET A 529 -38.67 -14.18 -43.84
N ASP A 530 -38.37 -14.23 -42.53
CA ASP A 530 -39.27 -14.68 -41.45
C ASP A 530 -39.75 -16.14 -41.60
N GLY A 531 -39.03 -16.95 -42.37
CA GLY A 531 -39.32 -18.36 -42.58
C GLY A 531 -38.50 -19.30 -41.70
N GLU A 532 -38.82 -20.59 -41.80
CA GLU A 532 -38.11 -21.69 -41.15
C GLU A 532 -37.72 -22.74 -42.20
N ILE A 533 -36.54 -23.36 -42.07
CA ILE A 533 -36.11 -24.46 -42.94
C ILE A 533 -35.73 -25.70 -42.12
N THR A 534 -36.14 -26.88 -42.57
CA THR A 534 -35.80 -28.17 -41.96
C THR A 534 -35.48 -29.20 -43.04
N VAL A 535 -34.73 -30.23 -42.69
CA VAL A 535 -34.40 -31.34 -43.60
C VAL A 535 -34.80 -32.65 -42.93
N GLN A 536 -35.45 -33.51 -43.70
CA GLN A 536 -35.74 -34.89 -43.34
C GLN A 536 -35.12 -35.78 -44.41
N SER A 537 -34.38 -36.81 -44.01
CA SER A 537 -33.77 -37.72 -44.98
C SER A 537 -33.79 -39.16 -44.48
N ASN A 538 -33.90 -40.09 -45.40
CA ASN A 538 -33.84 -41.53 -45.18
C ASN A 538 -33.22 -42.22 -46.40
N SER A 539 -33.11 -43.55 -46.38
CA SER A 539 -32.51 -44.31 -47.50
C SER A 539 -33.31 -44.28 -48.82
N SER A 540 -34.43 -43.56 -48.87
CA SER A 540 -35.27 -43.39 -50.08
C SER A 540 -35.28 -41.96 -50.63
N GLY A 541 -34.51 -41.04 -50.03
CA GLY A 541 -34.37 -39.67 -50.53
C GLY A 541 -34.32 -38.61 -49.42
N THR A 542 -34.24 -37.34 -49.83
CA THR A 542 -34.24 -36.20 -48.93
C THR A 542 -35.43 -35.28 -49.21
N VAL A 543 -36.01 -34.74 -48.14
CA VAL A 543 -37.07 -33.73 -48.18
C VAL A 543 -36.58 -32.49 -47.44
N VAL A 544 -36.41 -31.40 -48.18
CA VAL A 544 -36.15 -30.08 -47.62
C VAL A 544 -37.48 -29.34 -47.50
N ILE A 545 -37.80 -28.88 -46.30
CA ILE A 545 -39.07 -28.24 -45.99
C ILE A 545 -38.78 -26.79 -45.62
N VAL A 546 -39.28 -25.86 -46.42
CA VAL A 546 -39.22 -24.42 -46.17
C VAL A 546 -40.61 -23.93 -45.80
N VAL A 547 -40.74 -23.16 -44.73
CA VAL A 547 -42.02 -22.66 -44.23
C VAL A 547 -41.96 -21.14 -44.15
N PHE A 548 -42.88 -20.45 -44.84
CA PHE A 548 -43.03 -19.00 -44.77
C PHE A 548 -44.34 -18.61 -44.09
N PRO A 549 -44.44 -17.41 -43.48
CA PRO A 549 -45.71 -16.84 -43.07
C PRO A 549 -46.62 -16.68 -44.30
N LYS A 550 -47.89 -17.09 -44.17
CA LYS A 550 -48.89 -16.82 -45.21
C LYS A 550 -49.22 -15.32 -45.19
N LEU A 551 -49.30 -14.68 -46.34
CA LEU A 551 -49.92 -13.35 -46.43
C LEU A 551 -51.43 -13.54 -46.18
N ILE A 552 -51.90 -13.04 -45.03
CA ILE A 552 -53.32 -13.03 -44.70
C ILE A 552 -53.87 -11.71 -45.23
N GLU A 553 -54.83 -11.77 -46.15
CA GLU A 553 -55.59 -10.60 -46.61
C GLU A 553 -56.35 -9.90 -45.48
#